data_AF-A0A2M8NZ28-F1
#
_entry.id   AF-A0A2M8NZ28-F1
#
_cell.length_a   1.000
_cell.length_b   1.000
_cell.length_c   1.000
_cell.angle_alpha   90.00
_cell.angle_beta   90.00
_cell.angle_gamma   90.00
#
_symmetry.space_group_name_H-M   'P 1'
#
loop_
_entity.id
_entity.type
_entity.pdbx_description
1 polymer ?
#
loop_
_entity_poly.entity_id
_entity_poly.type
_entity_poly.pdbx_seq_one_letter_code
_entity_poly.pdbx_strand_id
1 'polypeptide(L)'
;MIDKTLKPHRPLGLTIAILVAIIFYSIIPLLFTAQLLLVEAHMASMETEWYVDEDDTVEQIASGGNLTGGITRFDMIVQGVLAVIFLGVAFFAWRGKPRIMRHVYVLAVIITSLVTLFVTIFPSATGGLSGGSLDSFSRLLNPTVLVFNILLPLYVIWYLNRAPARAFYRGYYLPEELEAIQQMLDS
;
A
#
# COMPACT_ATOMS: atom_id res chain seq x y z
N MET A 1 2.73 7.74 -45.79
CA MET A 1 2.52 8.97 -44.97
C MET A 1 2.34 8.48 -43.54
N ILE A 2 3.31 8.73 -42.65
CA ILE A 2 3.26 8.25 -41.26
C ILE A 2 2.11 8.98 -40.57
N ASP A 3 1.09 8.25 -40.12
CA ASP A 3 -0.01 8.83 -39.37
C ASP A 3 0.51 9.23 -37.98
N LYS A 4 0.85 10.52 -37.82
CA LYS A 4 1.37 11.11 -36.58
C LYS A 4 0.34 11.11 -35.43
N THR A 5 -0.86 10.54 -35.64
CA THR A 5 -1.97 10.61 -34.69
C THR A 5 -2.15 9.35 -33.83
N LEU A 6 -1.31 8.32 -33.98
CA LEU A 6 -1.36 7.10 -33.17
C LEU A 6 -1.20 7.43 -31.67
N LYS A 7 -2.32 7.37 -30.94
CA LYS A 7 -2.33 7.51 -29.48
C LYS A 7 -1.69 6.27 -28.86
N PRO A 8 -0.76 6.43 -27.91
CA PRO A 8 -0.17 5.30 -27.23
C PRO A 8 -1.23 4.56 -26.42
N HIS A 9 -1.29 3.25 -26.63
CA HIS A 9 -2.16 2.36 -25.88
C HIS A 9 -1.70 2.30 -24.42
N ARG A 10 -2.64 1.98 -23.51
CA ARG A 10 -2.31 1.74 -22.10
C ARG A 10 -1.50 0.44 -22.00
N PRO A 11 -0.20 0.47 -21.65
CA PRO A 11 0.59 -0.75 -21.61
C PRO A 11 0.09 -1.63 -20.47
N LEU A 12 -0.25 -2.89 -20.76
CA LEU A 12 -0.85 -3.81 -19.77
C LEU A 12 -0.02 -3.91 -18.49
N GLY A 13 1.30 -3.96 -18.61
CA GLY A 13 2.17 -4.04 -17.43
C GLY A 13 2.17 -2.76 -16.58
N LEU A 14 1.83 -1.58 -17.14
CA LEU A 14 1.67 -0.37 -16.32
C LEU A 14 0.41 -0.48 -15.47
N THR A 15 -0.68 -0.95 -16.07
CA THR A 15 -1.93 -1.19 -15.35
C THR A 15 -1.72 -2.22 -14.23
N ILE A 16 -1.00 -3.31 -14.52
CA ILE A 16 -0.66 -4.32 -13.51
C ILE A 16 0.23 -3.72 -12.41
N ALA A 17 1.27 -2.95 -12.75
CA ALA A 17 2.15 -2.32 -11.77
C ALA A 17 1.39 -1.33 -10.86
N ILE A 18 0.47 -0.54 -11.41
CA ILE A 18 -0.38 0.37 -10.64
C ILE A 18 -1.34 -0.41 -9.74
N LEU A 19 -2.00 -1.44 -10.28
CA LEU A 19 -2.97 -2.25 -9.53
C LEU A 19 -2.29 -2.98 -8.36
N VAL A 20 -1.14 -3.60 -8.59
CA VAL A 20 -0.36 -4.28 -7.56
C VAL A 20 0.06 -3.28 -6.47
N ALA A 21 0.55 -2.10 -6.84
CA ALA A 21 0.92 -1.09 -5.85
C ALA A 21 -0.30 -0.57 -5.06
N ILE A 22 -1.46 -0.38 -5.69
CA ILE A 22 -2.70 -0.01 -4.99
C ILE A 22 -3.08 -1.08 -3.96
N ILE A 23 -2.99 -2.36 -4.32
CA ILE A 23 -3.32 -3.45 -3.41
C ILE A 23 -2.39 -3.40 -2.18
N PHE A 24 -1.07 -3.32 -2.41
CA PHE A 24 -0.08 -3.43 -1.33
C PHE A 24 0.06 -2.17 -0.48
N TYR A 25 -0.03 -0.98 -1.08
CA TYR A 25 0.20 0.29 -0.38
C TYR A 25 -1.07 1.01 0.06
N SER A 26 -2.24 0.63 -0.47
CA SER A 26 -3.51 1.24 -0.08
C SER A 26 -4.48 0.22 0.50
N ILE A 27 -4.90 -0.78 -0.29
CA ILE A 27 -6.01 -1.66 0.10
C ILE A 27 -5.66 -2.48 1.34
N ILE A 28 -4.52 -3.19 1.32
CA ILE A 28 -4.10 -4.04 2.44
C ILE A 28 -3.91 -3.21 3.73
N PRO A 29 -3.14 -2.10 3.74
CA PRO A 29 -3.00 -1.26 4.93
C PRO A 29 -4.32 -0.70 5.47
N LEU A 30 -5.23 -0.27 4.58
CA LEU A 30 -6.54 0.23 4.98
C LEU A 30 -7.41 -0.86 5.58
N LEU A 31 -7.38 -2.07 5.02
CA LEU A 31 -8.11 -3.22 5.58
C LEU A 31 -7.60 -3.58 6.97
N PHE A 32 -6.28 -3.64 7.17
CA PHE A 32 -5.69 -3.88 8.49
C PHE A 32 -6.07 -2.79 9.50
N THR A 33 -5.96 -1.52 9.09
CA THR A 33 -6.33 -0.38 9.93
C THR A 33 -7.82 -0.42 10.29
N ALA A 34 -8.69 -0.71 9.31
CA ALA A 34 -10.14 -0.81 9.53
C ALA A 34 -10.51 -1.97 10.45
N GLN A 35 -9.90 -3.15 10.27
CA GLN A 35 -10.13 -4.30 11.14
C GLN A 35 -9.75 -3.99 12.60
N LEU A 36 -8.60 -3.37 12.82
CA LEU A 36 -8.17 -2.98 14.16
C LEU A 36 -9.14 -1.98 14.80
N LEU A 37 -9.57 -0.95 14.05
CA LEU A 37 -10.54 0.04 14.55
C LEU A 37 -11.92 -0.58 14.83
N LEU A 38 -12.37 -1.54 14.02
CA LEU A 38 -13.64 -2.24 14.24
C LEU A 38 -13.58 -3.11 15.50
N VAL A 39 -12.46 -3.80 15.73
CA VAL A 39 -12.26 -4.58 16.96
C VAL A 39 -12.24 -3.66 18.18
N GLU A 40 -11.52 -2.54 18.11
CA GLU A 40 -11.48 -1.55 19.18
C GLU A 40 -12.86 -0.97 19.48
N ALA A 41 -13.62 -0.59 18.45
CA ALA A 41 -14.99 -0.09 18.59
C ALA A 41 -15.92 -1.15 19.19
N HIS A 42 -15.78 -2.41 18.78
CA HIS A 42 -16.58 -3.51 19.32
C HIS A 42 -16.30 -3.74 20.80
N MET A 43 -15.02 -3.77 21.20
CA MET A 43 -14.63 -3.92 22.61
C MET A 43 -15.09 -2.74 23.47
N ALA A 44 -14.98 -1.51 22.94
CA ALA A 44 -15.49 -0.32 23.62
C ALA A 44 -17.02 -0.31 23.80
N SER A 45 -17.75 -1.04 22.94
CA SER A 45 -19.20 -1.19 23.03
C SER A 45 -19.67 -2.29 23.99
N MET A 46 -18.76 -3.16 24.44
CA MET A 46 -19.08 -4.14 25.48
C MET A 46 -19.06 -3.41 26.83
N GLU A 47 -20.24 -3.09 27.39
CA GLU A 47 -20.35 -2.60 28.76
C GLU A 47 -19.78 -3.64 29.73
N THR A 48 -18.79 -3.22 30.51
CA THR A 48 -18.03 -4.07 31.41
C THR A 48 -18.54 -3.93 32.83
N GLU A 49 -19.73 -4.46 33.08
CA GLU A 49 -20.16 -4.80 34.44
C GLU A 49 -20.61 -6.27 34.41
N TRP A 50 -19.67 -7.17 34.67
CA TRP A 50 -19.98 -8.54 35.05
C TRP A 50 -19.83 -8.66 36.56
N TYR A 51 -20.95 -8.72 37.27
CA TYR A 51 -20.98 -9.05 38.69
C TYR A 51 -20.76 -10.56 38.83
N VAL A 52 -19.62 -10.97 39.41
CA VAL A 52 -19.27 -12.38 39.61
C VAL A 52 -19.58 -12.87 41.03
N ASP A 53 -19.64 -11.99 42.04
CA ASP A 53 -20.29 -12.22 43.34
C ASP A 53 -20.39 -10.90 44.13
N GLU A 54 -21.29 -10.81 45.12
CA GLU A 54 -21.66 -9.58 45.84
C GLU A 54 -20.51 -8.86 46.60
N ASP A 55 -19.36 -9.51 46.82
CA ASP A 55 -18.29 -8.97 47.68
C ASP A 55 -16.87 -8.99 47.09
N ASP A 56 -16.67 -9.46 45.85
CA ASP A 56 -15.35 -9.46 45.20
C ASP A 56 -15.43 -8.88 43.78
N THR A 57 -15.12 -7.58 43.68
CA THR A 57 -14.86 -6.95 42.40
C THR A 57 -13.51 -7.43 41.90
N VAL A 58 -13.49 -8.45 41.03
CA VAL A 58 -12.29 -8.73 40.23
C VAL A 58 -12.07 -7.52 39.34
N GLU A 59 -11.08 -6.70 39.67
CA GLU A 59 -10.60 -5.61 38.82
C GLU A 59 -10.23 -6.18 37.46
N GLN A 60 -11.18 -6.09 36.56
CA GLN A 60 -11.10 -6.04 35.11
C GLN A 60 -9.70 -6.18 34.50
N ILE A 61 -9.09 -7.37 34.59
CA ILE A 61 -7.90 -7.76 33.81
C ILE A 61 -8.20 -7.71 32.29
N ALA A 62 -9.46 -7.47 31.89
CA ALA A 62 -9.94 -7.37 30.52
C ALA A 62 -10.22 -5.94 29.99
N SER A 63 -10.04 -4.87 30.78
CA SER A 63 -10.18 -3.50 30.27
C SER A 63 -8.86 -3.03 29.67
N GLY A 64 -8.79 -2.93 28.35
CA GLY A 64 -7.79 -2.07 27.71
C GLY A 64 -6.37 -2.63 27.60
N GLY A 65 -6.20 -3.95 27.57
CA GLY A 65 -4.94 -4.51 27.04
C GLY A 65 -4.70 -3.95 25.63
N ASN A 66 -3.51 -3.43 25.36
CA ASN A 66 -3.16 -2.83 24.07
C ASN A 66 -3.19 -3.90 22.96
N LEU A 67 -4.38 -4.15 22.39
CA LEU A 67 -4.64 -5.18 21.38
C LEU A 67 -3.90 -4.93 20.07
N THR A 68 -3.39 -3.71 19.86
CA THR A 68 -2.62 -3.35 18.66
C THR A 68 -1.18 -3.87 18.69
N GLY A 69 -0.79 -4.68 19.69
CA GLY A 69 0.52 -5.34 19.71
C GLY A 69 1.69 -4.36 19.71
N GLY A 70 1.48 -3.15 20.24
CA GLY A 70 2.48 -2.10 20.31
C GLY A 70 2.40 -1.04 19.19
N ILE A 71 1.47 -1.17 18.25
CA ILE A 71 1.22 -0.13 17.24
C ILE A 71 0.44 1.01 17.89
N THR A 72 0.98 2.23 17.80
CA THR A 72 0.31 3.40 18.38
C THR A 72 -0.86 3.84 17.50
N ARG A 73 -1.91 4.44 18.09
CA ARG A 73 -3.02 5.04 17.31
C ARG A 73 -2.49 6.08 16.29
N PHE A 74 -1.41 6.77 16.63
CA PHE A 74 -0.75 7.71 15.73
C PHE A 74 -0.21 7.03 14.48
N ASP A 75 0.50 5.89 14.64
CA ASP A 75 1.03 5.12 13.51
C ASP A 75 -0.09 4.64 12.58
N MET A 76 -1.20 4.18 13.15
CA MET A 76 -2.39 3.75 12.37
C MET A 76 -2.98 4.90 11.56
N ILE A 77 -3.11 6.09 12.15
CA ILE A 77 -3.61 7.28 11.46
C ILE A 77 -2.66 7.70 10.34
N VAL A 78 -1.35 7.75 10.63
CA VAL A 78 -0.33 8.10 9.63
C VAL A 78 -0.36 7.10 8.47
N GLN A 79 -0.42 5.81 8.75
CA GLN A 79 -0.49 4.77 7.72
C GLN A 79 -1.79 4.86 6.91
N GLY A 80 -2.94 5.10 7.56
CA GLY A 80 -4.22 5.30 6.89
C GLY A 80 -4.22 6.52 5.96
N VAL A 81 -3.69 7.65 6.43
CA VAL A 81 -3.56 8.87 5.62
C VAL A 81 -2.63 8.66 4.43
N LEU A 82 -1.47 8.03 4.65
CA LEU A 82 -0.54 7.70 3.57
C LEU A 82 -1.17 6.77 2.53
N ALA A 83 -1.92 5.76 2.97
CA ALA A 83 -2.62 4.83 2.09
C ALA A 83 -3.67 5.54 1.20
N VAL A 84 -4.43 6.49 1.77
CA VAL A 84 -5.41 7.28 1.01
C VAL A 84 -4.73 8.25 0.04
N ILE A 85 -3.66 8.94 0.47
CA ILE A 85 -2.87 9.81 -0.40
C ILE A 85 -2.30 9.00 -1.57
N PHE A 86 -1.70 7.84 -1.29
CA PHE A 86 -1.15 6.96 -2.31
C PHE A 86 -2.23 6.52 -3.32
N LEU A 87 -3.42 6.17 -2.84
CA LEU A 87 -4.55 5.79 -3.71
C LEU A 87 -4.93 6.93 -4.66
N GLY A 88 -4.99 8.16 -4.16
CA GLY A 88 -5.24 9.35 -4.97
C GLY A 88 -4.16 9.54 -6.05
N VAL A 89 -2.87 9.44 -5.67
CA VAL A 89 -1.75 9.54 -6.62
C VAL A 89 -1.83 8.44 -7.67
N ALA A 90 -2.12 7.20 -7.27
CA ALA A 90 -2.24 6.06 -8.17
C ALA A 90 -3.40 6.24 -9.17
N PHE A 91 -4.55 6.78 -8.72
CA PHE A 91 -5.67 7.10 -9.59
C PHE A 91 -5.31 8.17 -10.64
N PHE A 92 -4.62 9.25 -10.23
CA PHE A 92 -4.15 10.27 -11.18
C PHE A 92 -3.06 9.73 -12.12
N ALA A 93 -2.17 8.85 -11.62
CA ALA A 93 -1.14 8.21 -12.42
C ALA A 93 -1.74 7.29 -13.48
N TRP A 94 -2.80 6.54 -13.13
CA TRP A 94 -3.58 5.71 -14.06
C TRP A 94 -4.15 6.56 -15.20
N ARG A 95 -4.66 7.76 -14.89
CA ARG A 95 -5.22 8.66 -15.91
C ARG A 95 -4.16 9.13 -16.93
N GLY A 96 -2.87 9.12 -16.56
CA GLY A 96 -1.75 9.35 -17.46
C GLY A 96 -1.49 10.81 -17.85
N LYS A 97 -2.21 11.78 -17.26
CA LYS A 97 -2.02 13.22 -17.48
C LYS A 97 -2.02 13.95 -16.15
N PRO A 98 -1.10 14.90 -15.89
CA PRO A 98 0.01 15.39 -16.73
C PRO A 98 1.27 14.49 -16.78
N ARG A 99 2.24 14.81 -17.66
CA ARG A 99 3.53 14.10 -17.81
C ARG A 99 4.31 13.93 -16.49
N ILE A 100 4.16 14.90 -15.59
CA ILE A 100 4.82 14.92 -14.28
C ILE A 100 4.33 13.78 -13.38
N MET A 101 3.11 13.24 -13.60
CA MET A 101 2.53 12.17 -12.78
C MET A 101 3.42 10.93 -12.71
N ARG A 102 4.24 10.66 -13.74
CA ARG A 102 5.23 9.58 -13.67
C ARG A 102 6.19 9.77 -12.50
N HIS A 103 6.76 10.96 -12.35
CA HIS A 103 7.72 11.25 -11.29
C HIS A 103 7.05 11.33 -9.92
N VAL A 104 5.84 11.91 -9.86
CA VAL A 104 5.04 11.95 -8.63
C VAL A 104 4.72 10.54 -8.15
N TYR A 105 4.33 9.64 -9.05
CA TYR A 105 4.02 8.26 -8.70
C TYR A 105 5.27 7.48 -8.26
N VAL A 106 6.40 7.64 -8.94
CA VAL A 106 7.69 7.05 -8.50
C VAL A 106 8.07 7.56 -7.11
N LEU A 107 7.97 8.86 -6.87
CA LEU A 107 8.30 9.46 -5.59
C LEU A 107 7.37 8.96 -4.48
N ALA A 108 6.06 8.88 -4.76
CA ALA A 108 5.07 8.36 -3.82
C ALA A 108 5.33 6.89 -3.46
N VAL A 109 5.68 6.05 -4.45
CA VAL A 109 6.08 4.66 -4.21
C VAL A 109 7.31 4.62 -3.30
N ILE A 110 8.38 5.34 -3.63
CA ILE A 110 9.61 5.36 -2.81
C ILE A 110 9.34 5.81 -1.38
N ILE A 111 8.63 6.92 -1.19
CA ILE A 111 8.32 7.45 0.14
C ILE A 111 7.51 6.44 0.94
N THR A 112 6.47 5.86 0.33
CA THR A 112 5.60 4.89 1.02
C THR A 112 6.37 3.62 1.39
N SER A 113 7.25 3.12 0.50
CA SER A 113 8.11 1.98 0.78
C SER A 113 9.08 2.28 1.93
N LEU A 114 9.71 3.46 1.94
CA LEU A 114 10.65 3.87 2.98
C LEU A 114 9.96 4.02 4.33
N VAL A 115 8.79 4.64 4.39
CA VAL A 115 8.01 4.75 5.63
C VAL A 115 7.60 3.36 6.12
N THR A 116 7.10 2.51 5.23
CA THR A 116 6.72 1.13 5.58
C THR A 116 7.92 0.35 6.11
N LEU A 117 9.09 0.50 5.48
CA LEU A 117 10.32 -0.16 5.88
C LEU A 117 10.80 0.35 7.25
N PHE A 118 10.74 1.66 7.48
CA PHE A 118 11.11 2.28 8.74
C PHE A 118 10.23 1.76 9.89
N VAL A 119 8.91 1.76 9.71
CA VAL A 119 7.95 1.23 10.71
C VAL A 119 8.15 -0.27 10.96
N THR A 120 8.52 -1.03 9.91
CA THR A 120 8.75 -2.48 10.03
C THR A 120 10.04 -2.81 10.79
N ILE A 121 11.11 -2.04 10.58
CA ILE A 121 12.43 -2.27 11.21
C ILE A 121 12.50 -1.71 12.64
N PHE A 122 11.83 -0.59 12.88
CA PHE A 122 11.84 0.10 14.17
C PHE A 122 10.44 0.10 14.79
N PRO A 123 9.92 -1.08 15.20
CA PRO A 123 8.64 -1.14 15.88
C PRO A 123 8.74 -0.36 17.20
N SER A 124 7.78 0.53 17.43
CA SER A 124 7.65 1.23 18.70
C SER A 124 7.32 0.22 19.79
N ALA A 125 8.26 0.00 20.72
CA ALA A 125 8.09 -0.94 21.83
C ALA A 125 7.10 -0.39 22.86
N THR A 126 5.80 -0.53 22.60
CA THR A 126 4.78 -0.37 23.64
C THR A 126 4.27 -1.76 23.99
N GLY A 127 4.40 -2.14 25.26
CA GLY A 127 4.13 -3.50 25.75
C GLY A 127 2.69 -3.92 25.52
N GLY A 128 2.43 -4.59 24.39
CA GLY A 128 1.17 -5.24 24.09
C GLY A 128 1.21 -6.69 24.58
N LEU A 129 0.11 -7.14 25.21
CA LEU A 129 -0.12 -8.54 25.53
C LEU A 129 -0.47 -9.31 24.24
N SER A 130 0.52 -9.64 23.41
CA SER A 130 0.33 -10.46 22.21
C SER A 130 0.71 -11.93 22.47
N GLY A 131 -0.20 -12.69 23.06
CA GLY A 131 -0.06 -14.15 23.27
C GLY A 131 -0.88 -15.01 22.30
N GLY A 132 -1.61 -14.40 21.36
CA GLY A 132 -2.59 -15.08 20.50
C GLY A 132 -2.04 -15.62 19.17
N SER A 133 -2.86 -16.41 18.48
CA SER A 133 -2.59 -16.97 17.14
C SER A 133 -2.22 -15.93 16.08
N LEU A 134 -2.67 -14.68 16.24
CA LEU A 134 -2.32 -13.55 15.37
C LEU A 134 -0.84 -13.16 15.46
N ASP A 135 -0.18 -13.35 16.59
CA ASP A 135 1.25 -13.04 16.75
C ASP A 135 2.13 -14.03 15.99
N SER A 136 1.79 -15.32 16.01
CA SER A 136 2.47 -16.33 15.19
C SER A 136 2.30 -16.07 13.69
N PHE A 137 1.11 -15.61 13.28
CA PHE A 137 0.84 -15.26 11.89
C PHE A 137 1.61 -14.00 11.45
N SER A 138 1.66 -12.96 12.29
CA SER A 138 2.41 -11.73 11.99
C SER A 138 3.91 -12.01 11.84
N ARG A 139 4.48 -12.87 12.72
CA ARG A 139 5.89 -13.30 12.65
C ARG A 139 6.21 -14.06 11.37
N LEU A 140 5.29 -14.90 10.88
CA LEU A 140 5.45 -15.62 9.61
C LEU A 140 5.38 -14.67 8.40
N LEU A 141 4.51 -13.67 8.44
CA LEU A 141 4.34 -12.72 7.34
C LEU A 141 5.44 -11.67 7.26
N ASN A 142 6.05 -11.29 8.38
CA ASN A 142 7.06 -10.22 8.44
C ASN A 142 8.20 -10.36 7.40
N PRO A 143 8.89 -11.52 7.27
CA PRO A 143 9.94 -11.66 6.24
C PRO A 143 9.39 -11.52 4.82
N THR A 144 8.18 -12.02 4.55
CA THR A 144 7.53 -11.87 3.24
C THR A 144 7.23 -10.41 2.94
N VAL A 145 6.73 -9.66 3.93
CA VAL A 145 6.46 -8.21 3.81
C VAL A 145 7.75 -7.46 3.48
N LEU A 146 8.87 -7.76 4.14
CA LEU A 146 10.16 -7.13 3.85
C LEU A 146 10.62 -7.38 2.41
N VAL A 147 10.51 -8.63 1.92
CA VAL A 147 10.85 -8.98 0.54
C VAL A 147 9.99 -8.20 -0.46
N PHE A 148 8.67 -8.19 -0.27
CA PHE A 148 7.77 -7.44 -1.15
C PHE A 148 7.99 -5.93 -1.07
N ASN A 149 8.35 -5.39 0.10
CA ASN A 149 8.60 -3.96 0.25
C ASN A 149 9.86 -3.49 -0.49
N ILE A 150 10.77 -4.40 -0.88
CA ILE A 150 11.92 -4.09 -1.73
C ILE A 150 11.62 -4.41 -3.20
N LEU A 151 11.04 -5.58 -3.49
CA LEU A 151 10.79 -6.03 -4.86
C LEU A 151 9.73 -5.19 -5.57
N LEU A 152 8.66 -4.80 -4.87
CA LEU A 152 7.55 -4.05 -5.46
C LEU A 152 7.95 -2.65 -5.94
N PRO A 153 8.61 -1.79 -5.14
CA PRO A 153 9.05 -0.49 -5.65
C PRO A 153 10.07 -0.63 -6.76
N LEU A 154 11.00 -1.60 -6.67
CA LEU A 154 11.96 -1.88 -7.73
C LEU A 154 11.26 -2.27 -9.04
N TYR A 155 10.27 -3.16 -8.97
CA TYR A 155 9.47 -3.58 -10.12
C TYR A 155 8.71 -2.40 -10.74
N VAL A 156 8.05 -1.58 -9.93
CA VAL A 156 7.29 -0.42 -10.39
C VAL A 156 8.19 0.61 -11.06
N ILE A 157 9.34 0.94 -10.44
CA ILE A 157 10.32 1.89 -11.00
C ILE A 157 10.90 1.37 -12.31
N TRP A 158 11.31 0.10 -12.33
CA TRP A 158 11.84 -0.54 -13.53
C TRP A 158 10.83 -0.49 -14.69
N TYR A 159 9.56 -0.80 -14.41
CA TYR A 159 8.52 -0.80 -15.43
C TYR A 159 8.21 0.62 -15.95
N LEU A 160 8.12 1.61 -15.04
CA LEU A 160 7.87 3.02 -15.41
C LEU A 160 8.98 3.61 -16.26
N ASN A 161 10.19 3.06 -16.19
CA ASN A 161 11.32 3.51 -17.00
C ASN A 161 11.38 2.86 -18.41
N ARG A 162 10.54 1.85 -18.69
CA ARG A 162 10.49 1.22 -20.03
C ARG A 162 9.83 2.13 -21.08
N ALA A 163 10.24 1.99 -22.34
CA ALA A 163 9.75 2.78 -23.47
C ALA A 163 8.20 2.87 -23.57
N PRO A 164 7.43 1.77 -23.44
CA PRO A 164 5.97 1.84 -23.56
C PRO A 164 5.31 2.73 -22.49
N ALA A 165 5.81 2.69 -21.26
CA ALA A 165 5.31 3.55 -20.17
C ALA A 165 5.66 5.01 -20.43
N ARG A 166 6.86 5.30 -20.97
CA ARG A 166 7.27 6.66 -21.32
C ARG A 166 6.41 7.24 -22.44
N ALA A 167 6.07 6.45 -23.45
CA ALA A 167 5.16 6.85 -24.52
C ALA A 167 3.76 7.17 -23.96
N PHE A 168 3.23 6.33 -23.06
CA PHE A 168 1.93 6.56 -22.41
C PHE A 168 1.83 7.92 -21.70
N TYR A 169 2.78 8.23 -20.81
CA TYR A 169 2.77 9.52 -20.10
C TYR A 169 3.05 10.71 -21.02
N ARG A 170 3.81 10.50 -22.11
CA ARG A 170 4.11 11.55 -23.09
C ARG A 170 2.90 11.89 -23.97
N GLY A 171 2.05 10.91 -24.25
CA GLY A 171 0.88 11.02 -25.10
C GLY A 171 1.14 10.82 -26.60
N TYR A 172 2.36 10.45 -27.00
CA TYR A 172 2.76 10.12 -28.37
C TYR A 172 4.02 9.24 -28.38
N TYR A 173 4.22 8.49 -29.47
CA TYR A 173 5.43 7.70 -29.75
C TYR A 173 6.52 8.53 -30.40
N LEU A 174 7.79 8.17 -30.17
CA LEU A 174 8.92 8.72 -30.93
C LEU A 174 8.95 8.16 -32.36
N PRO A 175 9.54 8.86 -33.35
CA PRO A 175 9.68 8.36 -34.71
C PRO A 175 10.32 6.97 -34.78
N GLU A 176 11.39 6.76 -34.02
CA GLU A 176 12.09 5.47 -33.91
C GLU A 176 11.19 4.35 -33.36
N GLU A 177 10.29 4.67 -32.42
CA GLU A 177 9.35 3.69 -31.85
C GLU A 177 8.25 3.32 -32.85
N LEU A 178 7.81 4.28 -33.68
CA LEU A 178 6.83 4.03 -34.74
C LEU A 178 7.41 3.13 -35.84
N GLU A 179 8.66 3.37 -36.25
CA GLU A 179 9.36 2.53 -37.22
C GLU A 179 9.50 1.09 -36.71
N ALA A 180 9.86 0.90 -35.43
CA ALA A 180 9.95 -0.43 -34.82
C ALA A 180 8.58 -1.15 -34.74
N ILE A 181 7.50 -0.44 -34.38
CA ILE A 181 6.14 -1.01 -34.35
C ILE A 181 5.71 -1.41 -35.76
N GLN A 182 6.04 -0.60 -36.77
CA GLN A 182 5.69 -0.88 -38.15
C GLN A 182 6.43 -2.11 -38.70
N GLN A 183 7.72 -2.24 -38.40
CA GLN A 183 8.49 -3.46 -38.72
C GLN A 183 7.89 -4.72 -38.09
N MET A 184 7.33 -4.64 -36.88
CA MET A 184 6.66 -5.77 -36.23
C MET A 184 5.29 -6.11 -36.82
N LEU A 185 4.62 -5.14 -37.45
CA LEU A 185 3.32 -5.37 -38.12
C LEU A 185 3.51 -5.97 -39.51
N ASP A 186 4.64 -5.67 -40.16
CA ASP A 186 4.98 -6.15 -41.49
C ASP A 186 5.65 -7.54 -41.48
N SER A 187 6.05 -8.05 -40.30
CA SER A 187 6.65 -9.39 -40.08
C SER A 187 5.63 -10.44 -39.68
#